data_AF-A0A1Q2SM35-F1
#
_entry.id   AF-A0A1Q2SM35-F1
#
_cell.length_a   1.000
_cell.length_b   1.000
_cell.length_c   1.000
_cell.angle_alpha   90.00
_cell.angle_beta   90.00
_cell.angle_gamma   90.00
#
_symmetry.space_group_name_H-M   'P 1'
#
loop_
_entity.id
_entity.type
_entity.pdbx_description
1 polymer ?
#
loop_
_entity_poly.entity_id
_entity_poly.type
_entity_poly.pdbx_seq_one_letter_code
_entity_poly.pdbx_strand_id
1 'polypeptide(L)'
;MIALFKAHRAGLFHRRHWLPNIISGVVVGIVALPLAMAFAIASGVKPEQGLYTAIIAGFLVSAFGGSSLQIAGPTGAFIVILSEITAKYGISGLQIATLMAGIILLLLGFARLGGIIKFIPDPVIVGFTSGIGVVIWVGQWQDFFGLPQMTMGKYFHQKLWQLLQNLPHLHLTTTVLAVLSILLVIFTPKIPGLRRVPGFLPALIVVTTLQAIFNFEGVATIGSVFGGIPQDLPSFHIPEITAARLIELIGPAFTIAMLGAIESLLSAVVADGMAGTRHDSNQELIGQGIANIAAPLFGGFAATGAIARTATNIRNGGTSPLAGIVHALTLMLIVLFLAPLAVHIPLAVLAAILFIVAWNMSEAKRFIKIVKRAPPADVVILLITFGLTVFADLIVAVNVGVILATLHFLRRMAMSVDVREATEQELRREFAHNGLATVLPLGVLAYTVDGPFFFGAVENFERALANTHTEPQVLIIRLRWVPFIDITGLQSLEEVVGDLQKRQVRVMLTGANSRVEAKLEKAGIIELIGRHNIFKEFSEAIAVCQSLSNQENSQSNP
;
A
#
# COMPACT_ATOMS: atom_id res chain seq x y z
N MET A 1 -16.07 10.12 -7.45
CA MET A 1 -16.96 10.16 -8.65
C MET A 1 -16.64 8.95 -9.51
N ILE A 2 -17.66 8.14 -9.84
CA ILE A 2 -17.52 6.90 -10.61
C ILE A 2 -16.77 7.12 -11.94
N ALA A 3 -15.83 6.23 -12.27
CA ALA A 3 -15.00 6.30 -13.48
C ALA A 3 -15.82 6.47 -14.77
N LEU A 4 -16.90 5.72 -14.94
CA LEU A 4 -17.75 5.78 -16.14
C LEU A 4 -18.42 7.15 -16.30
N PHE A 5 -18.92 7.73 -15.21
CA PHE A 5 -19.54 9.06 -15.22
C PHE A 5 -18.51 10.17 -15.43
N LYS A 6 -17.33 10.06 -14.80
CA LYS A 6 -16.21 10.98 -14.99
C LYS A 6 -15.74 10.96 -16.44
N ALA A 7 -15.62 9.78 -17.05
CA ALA A 7 -15.23 9.61 -18.44
C ALA A 7 -16.28 10.17 -19.42
N HIS A 8 -17.56 9.99 -19.12
CA HIS A 8 -18.65 10.57 -19.90
C HIS A 8 -18.61 12.10 -19.87
N ARG A 9 -18.48 12.71 -18.68
CA ARG A 9 -18.34 14.18 -18.55
C ARG A 9 -17.10 14.72 -19.25
N ALA A 10 -16.01 13.96 -19.27
CA ALA A 10 -14.78 14.34 -19.96
C ALA A 10 -14.81 14.08 -21.47
N GLY A 11 -15.92 13.59 -22.04
CA GLY A 11 -16.03 13.30 -23.46
C GLY A 11 -15.17 12.12 -23.93
N LEU A 12 -14.70 11.25 -23.03
CA LEU A 12 -13.80 10.15 -23.38
C LEU A 12 -14.49 9.00 -24.14
N PHE A 13 -15.81 9.09 -24.34
CA PHE A 13 -16.60 8.17 -25.18
C PHE A 13 -16.84 8.67 -26.61
N HIS A 14 -16.24 9.79 -27.03
CA HIS A 14 -16.32 10.22 -28.43
C HIS A 14 -15.65 9.18 -29.37
N ARG A 15 -16.12 9.11 -30.62
CA ARG A 15 -15.65 8.12 -31.63
C ARG A 15 -14.14 8.06 -31.78
N ARG A 16 -13.44 9.19 -31.60
CA ARG A 16 -11.96 9.27 -31.62
C ARG A 16 -11.28 8.32 -30.62
N HIS A 17 -11.92 8.03 -29.50
CA HIS A 17 -11.39 7.18 -28.44
C HIS A 17 -11.78 5.71 -28.59
N TRP A 18 -12.70 5.35 -29.47
CA TRP A 18 -13.19 3.97 -29.56
C TRP A 18 -12.10 3.01 -30.03
N LEU A 19 -11.49 3.29 -31.18
CA LEU A 19 -10.50 2.39 -31.78
C LEU A 19 -9.30 2.14 -30.84
N PRO A 20 -8.66 3.17 -30.24
CA PRO A 20 -7.57 2.94 -29.27
C PRO A 20 -7.99 2.12 -28.06
N ASN A 21 -9.17 2.37 -27.48
CA ASN A 21 -9.63 1.63 -26.30
C ASN A 21 -10.05 0.20 -26.64
N ILE A 22 -10.63 -0.04 -27.82
CA ILE A 22 -10.97 -1.39 -28.28
C ILE A 22 -9.70 -2.22 -28.50
N ILE A 23 -8.73 -1.67 -29.24
CA ILE A 23 -7.45 -2.35 -29.48
C ILE A 23 -6.75 -2.63 -28.14
N SER A 24 -6.67 -1.63 -27.27
CA SER A 24 -6.05 -1.79 -25.96
C SER A 24 -6.76 -2.85 -25.11
N GLY A 25 -8.10 -2.82 -25.05
CA GLY A 25 -8.89 -3.79 -24.31
C GLY A 25 -8.69 -5.22 -24.82
N VAL A 26 -8.65 -5.42 -26.14
CA VAL A 26 -8.35 -6.73 -26.75
C VAL A 26 -6.95 -7.21 -26.37
N VAL A 27 -5.94 -6.36 -26.51
CA VAL A 27 -4.55 -6.70 -26.14
C VAL A 27 -4.47 -7.07 -24.65
N VAL A 28 -5.08 -6.28 -23.77
CA VAL A 28 -5.09 -6.54 -22.32
C VAL A 28 -5.87 -7.81 -21.99
N GLY A 29 -7.00 -8.08 -22.66
CA GLY A 29 -7.76 -9.33 -22.58
C GLY A 29 -6.89 -10.55 -22.87
N ILE A 30 -6.22 -10.55 -24.02
CA ILE A 30 -5.36 -11.65 -24.44
C ILE A 30 -4.20 -11.83 -23.43
N VAL A 31 -3.57 -10.76 -22.96
CA VAL A 31 -2.47 -10.80 -21.97
C VAL A 31 -2.94 -11.30 -20.60
N ALA A 32 -4.17 -10.98 -20.21
CA ALA A 32 -4.70 -11.36 -18.91
C ALA A 32 -5.05 -12.85 -18.82
N LEU A 33 -5.37 -13.50 -19.93
CA LEU A 33 -5.74 -14.92 -20.00
C LEU A 33 -4.72 -15.83 -19.29
N PRO A 34 -3.43 -15.89 -19.69
CA PRO A 34 -2.47 -16.78 -19.03
C PRO A 34 -2.21 -16.38 -17.57
N LEU A 35 -2.16 -15.08 -17.27
CA LEU A 35 -1.91 -14.60 -15.91
C LEU A 35 -3.04 -14.99 -14.95
N ALA A 36 -4.29 -14.86 -15.39
CA ALA A 36 -5.45 -15.19 -14.59
C ALA A 36 -5.51 -16.69 -14.25
N MET A 37 -5.24 -17.56 -15.23
CA MET A 37 -5.17 -19.01 -15.00
C MET A 37 -3.99 -19.37 -14.09
N ALA A 38 -2.81 -18.80 -14.35
CA ALA A 38 -1.62 -19.10 -13.56
C ALA A 38 -1.80 -18.67 -12.10
N PHE A 39 -2.35 -17.47 -11.85
CA PHE A 39 -2.63 -17.01 -10.49
C PHE A 39 -3.69 -17.86 -9.79
N ALA A 40 -4.74 -18.30 -10.49
CA ALA A 40 -5.75 -19.21 -9.93
C ALA A 40 -5.11 -20.54 -9.48
N ILE A 41 -4.34 -21.18 -10.35
CA ILE A 41 -3.65 -22.44 -10.06
C ILE A 41 -2.71 -22.27 -8.88
N ALA A 42 -1.91 -21.20 -8.87
CA ALA A 42 -1.00 -20.91 -7.77
C ALA A 42 -1.72 -20.60 -6.44
N SER A 43 -2.95 -20.07 -6.49
CA SER A 43 -3.83 -19.88 -5.34
C SER A 43 -4.56 -21.16 -4.89
N GLY A 44 -4.29 -22.31 -5.50
CA GLY A 44 -4.88 -23.60 -5.16
C GLY A 44 -6.29 -23.81 -5.68
N VAL A 45 -6.72 -22.99 -6.65
CA VAL A 45 -8.08 -23.02 -7.22
C VAL A 45 -8.04 -23.33 -8.71
N LYS A 46 -9.18 -23.67 -9.30
CA LYS A 46 -9.22 -24.08 -10.71
C LYS A 46 -9.02 -22.88 -11.66
N PRO A 47 -8.42 -23.08 -12.86
CA PRO A 47 -8.07 -21.98 -13.76
C PRO A 47 -9.26 -21.12 -14.21
N GLU A 48 -10.45 -21.72 -14.39
CA GLU A 48 -11.67 -21.02 -14.76
C GLU A 48 -12.06 -19.95 -13.73
N GLN A 49 -11.77 -20.18 -12.45
CA GLN A 49 -12.10 -19.24 -11.38
C GLN A 49 -11.26 -17.96 -11.50
N GLY A 50 -10.02 -18.07 -12.00
CA GLY A 50 -9.19 -16.93 -12.34
C GLY A 50 -9.77 -16.11 -13.49
N LEU A 51 -10.28 -16.79 -14.52
CA LEU A 51 -10.92 -16.16 -15.67
C LEU A 51 -12.22 -15.46 -15.28
N TYR A 52 -13.07 -16.12 -14.50
CA TYR A 52 -14.31 -15.54 -13.98
C TYR A 52 -14.02 -14.31 -13.13
N THR A 53 -12.99 -14.37 -12.27
CA THR A 53 -12.52 -13.22 -11.50
C THR A 53 -12.08 -12.08 -12.40
N ALA A 54 -11.28 -12.35 -13.43
CA ALA A 54 -10.79 -11.32 -14.36
C ALA A 54 -11.92 -10.68 -15.18
N ILE A 55 -12.92 -11.46 -15.60
CA ILE A 55 -14.10 -10.97 -16.34
C ILE A 55 -14.95 -10.07 -15.45
N ILE A 56 -15.39 -10.58 -14.29
CA ILE A 56 -16.34 -9.89 -13.41
C ILE A 56 -15.69 -8.69 -12.75
N ALA A 57 -14.53 -8.87 -12.09
CA ALA A 57 -13.87 -7.79 -11.40
C ALA A 57 -13.27 -6.76 -12.37
N GLY A 58 -12.74 -7.21 -13.52
CA GLY A 58 -12.22 -6.32 -14.55
C GLY A 58 -13.30 -5.37 -15.08
N PHE A 59 -14.49 -5.89 -15.36
CA PHE A 59 -15.64 -5.07 -15.75
C PHE A 59 -16.06 -4.10 -14.64
N LEU A 60 -16.29 -4.62 -13.43
CA LEU A 60 -16.86 -3.83 -12.33
C LEU A 60 -15.93 -2.73 -11.83
N VAL A 61 -14.63 -2.99 -11.70
CA VAL A 61 -13.67 -1.96 -11.30
C VAL A 61 -13.53 -0.89 -12.38
N SER A 62 -13.46 -1.26 -13.66
CA SER A 62 -13.38 -0.25 -14.72
C SER A 62 -14.65 0.60 -14.79
N ALA A 63 -15.83 0.01 -14.52
CA ALA A 63 -17.08 0.75 -14.49
C ALA A 63 -17.24 1.64 -13.24
N PHE A 64 -16.99 1.10 -12.05
CA PHE A 64 -17.34 1.71 -10.76
C PHE A 64 -16.15 2.27 -9.96
N GLY A 65 -14.92 2.02 -10.39
CA GLY A 65 -13.69 2.45 -9.74
C GLY A 65 -13.44 3.95 -9.80
N GLY A 66 -12.35 4.37 -9.18
CA GLY A 66 -11.89 5.77 -9.11
C GLY A 66 -10.88 6.12 -10.21
N SER A 67 -10.22 5.11 -10.78
CA SER A 67 -9.30 5.25 -11.91
C SER A 67 -9.96 4.84 -13.23
N SER A 68 -9.83 5.67 -14.27
CA SER A 68 -10.42 5.42 -15.60
C SER A 68 -9.65 4.42 -16.45
N LEU A 69 -8.43 4.06 -16.05
CA LEU A 69 -7.49 3.26 -16.85
C LEU A 69 -7.13 1.93 -16.19
N GLN A 70 -7.55 1.75 -14.95
CA GLN A 70 -7.21 0.61 -14.12
C GLN A 70 -7.94 -0.64 -14.57
N ILE A 71 -7.17 -1.72 -14.66
CA ILE A 71 -7.66 -3.06 -15.02
C ILE A 71 -7.49 -3.95 -13.80
N ALA A 72 -8.60 -4.49 -13.30
CA ALA A 72 -8.62 -5.35 -12.12
C ALA A 72 -8.79 -6.83 -12.47
N GLY A 73 -8.45 -7.70 -11.51
CA GLY A 73 -8.65 -9.15 -11.59
C GLY A 73 -7.70 -9.85 -10.60
N PRO A 74 -7.41 -11.15 -10.79
CA PRO A 74 -6.47 -11.85 -9.92
C PRO A 74 -5.05 -11.29 -10.10
N THR A 75 -4.28 -11.29 -9.01
CA THR A 75 -2.91 -10.77 -8.98
C THR A 75 -1.97 -11.68 -8.21
N GLY A 76 -0.67 -11.59 -8.52
CA GLY A 76 0.37 -12.36 -7.84
C GLY A 76 0.46 -12.07 -6.34
N ALA A 77 0.17 -10.83 -5.92
CA ALA A 77 0.23 -10.42 -4.52
C ALA A 77 -0.72 -11.25 -3.64
N PHE A 78 -1.83 -11.71 -4.21
CA PHE A 78 -2.79 -12.54 -3.52
C PHE A 78 -2.44 -14.03 -3.50
N ILE A 79 -1.50 -14.52 -4.30
CA ILE A 79 -1.24 -15.97 -4.42
C ILE A 79 -1.01 -16.62 -3.06
N VAL A 80 -0.10 -16.07 -2.27
CA VAL A 80 0.32 -16.65 -0.99
C VAL A 80 -0.86 -16.74 -0.04
N ILE A 81 -1.59 -15.64 0.16
CA ILE A 81 -2.70 -15.61 1.12
C ILE A 81 -3.88 -16.45 0.67
N LEU A 82 -4.24 -16.39 -0.62
CA LEU A 82 -5.36 -17.16 -1.12
C LEU A 82 -5.03 -18.65 -1.12
N SER A 83 -3.79 -19.05 -1.43
CA SER A 83 -3.37 -20.46 -1.34
C SER A 83 -3.51 -21.04 0.07
N GLU A 84 -3.19 -20.24 1.09
CA GLU A 84 -3.35 -20.64 2.48
C GLU A 84 -4.82 -20.73 2.90
N ILE A 85 -5.63 -19.74 2.51
CA ILE A 85 -7.07 -19.74 2.76
C ILE A 85 -7.72 -20.93 2.07
N THR A 86 -7.39 -21.19 0.81
CA THR A 86 -7.91 -22.35 0.05
C THR A 86 -7.48 -23.66 0.69
N ALA A 87 -6.21 -23.80 1.10
CA ALA A 87 -5.72 -25.01 1.75
C ALA A 87 -6.41 -25.28 3.09
N LYS A 88 -6.73 -24.24 3.86
CA LYS A 88 -7.30 -24.36 5.21
C LYS A 88 -8.84 -24.41 5.22
N TYR A 89 -9.49 -23.62 4.37
CA TYR A 89 -10.94 -23.39 4.39
C TYR A 89 -11.64 -23.84 3.10
N GLY A 90 -10.89 -24.32 2.12
CA GLY A 90 -11.41 -24.67 0.81
C GLY A 90 -11.83 -23.46 -0.03
N ILE A 91 -12.31 -23.74 -1.23
CA ILE A 91 -12.79 -22.71 -2.16
C ILE A 91 -13.98 -21.90 -1.61
N SER A 92 -14.89 -22.57 -0.90
CA SER A 92 -16.03 -21.91 -0.26
C SER A 92 -15.57 -20.88 0.77
N GLY A 93 -14.59 -21.25 1.62
CA GLY A 93 -13.99 -20.31 2.57
C GLY A 93 -13.29 -19.13 1.90
N LEU A 94 -12.57 -19.37 0.79
CA LEU A 94 -11.96 -18.31 -0.02
C LEU A 94 -13.00 -17.32 -0.56
N GLN A 95 -14.11 -17.84 -1.10
CA GLN A 95 -15.19 -17.04 -1.66
C GLN A 95 -15.91 -16.22 -0.58
N ILE A 96 -16.19 -16.80 0.58
CA ILE A 96 -16.79 -16.09 1.72
C ILE A 96 -15.86 -15.00 2.23
N ALA A 97 -14.57 -15.31 2.43
CA ALA A 97 -13.57 -14.34 2.87
C ALA A 97 -13.44 -13.18 1.87
N THR A 98 -13.50 -13.48 0.57
CA THR A 98 -13.47 -12.46 -0.49
C THR A 98 -14.72 -11.59 -0.46
N LEU A 99 -15.91 -12.18 -0.30
CA LEU A 99 -17.16 -11.43 -0.21
C LEU A 99 -17.14 -10.48 0.98
N MET A 100 -16.69 -10.96 2.15
CA MET A 100 -16.48 -10.15 3.35
C MET A 100 -15.44 -9.04 3.12
N ALA A 101 -14.34 -9.34 2.42
CA ALA A 101 -13.33 -8.36 2.06
C ALA A 101 -13.92 -7.24 1.19
N GLY A 102 -14.80 -7.59 0.24
CA GLY A 102 -15.52 -6.62 -0.57
C GLY A 102 -16.44 -5.71 0.25
N ILE A 103 -17.12 -6.25 1.28
CA ILE A 103 -17.90 -5.44 2.23
C ILE A 103 -16.98 -4.48 3.02
N ILE A 104 -15.85 -4.97 3.53
CA ILE A 104 -14.87 -4.14 4.25
C ILE A 104 -14.38 -3.00 3.34
N LEU A 105 -14.03 -3.29 2.08
CA LEU A 105 -13.60 -2.28 1.10
C LEU A 105 -14.67 -1.22 0.83
N LEU A 106 -15.94 -1.63 0.70
CA LEU A 106 -17.06 -0.69 0.59
C LEU A 106 -17.15 0.22 1.81
N LEU A 107 -17.08 -0.34 3.01
CA LEU A 107 -17.14 0.43 4.26
C LEU A 107 -15.97 1.43 4.36
N LEU A 108 -14.75 1.00 4.03
CA LEU A 108 -13.57 1.87 3.99
C LEU A 108 -13.74 3.00 2.96
N GLY A 109 -14.30 2.70 1.79
CA GLY A 109 -14.59 3.69 0.75
C GLY A 109 -15.62 4.72 1.19
N PHE A 110 -16.72 4.30 1.80
CA PHE A 110 -17.76 5.21 2.33
C PHE A 110 -17.27 6.05 3.51
N ALA A 111 -16.44 5.47 4.39
CA ALA A 111 -15.81 6.17 5.50
C ALA A 111 -14.67 7.12 5.06
N ARG A 112 -14.39 7.20 3.75
CA ARG A 112 -13.33 8.04 3.14
C ARG A 112 -11.92 7.70 3.62
N LEU A 113 -11.67 6.42 3.90
CA LEU A 113 -10.40 5.92 4.42
C LEU A 113 -9.39 5.54 3.32
N GLY A 114 -9.67 5.83 2.04
CA GLY A 114 -8.72 5.61 0.94
C GLY A 114 -7.42 6.40 1.06
N GLY A 115 -7.41 7.48 1.84
CA GLY A 115 -6.20 8.23 2.18
C GLY A 115 -5.26 7.50 3.14
N ILE A 116 -5.77 6.54 3.94
CA ILE A 116 -4.99 5.89 5.01
C ILE A 116 -3.85 5.04 4.45
N ILE A 117 -4.05 4.45 3.28
CA ILE A 117 -3.05 3.59 2.62
C ILE A 117 -1.75 4.34 2.30
N LYS A 118 -1.80 5.68 2.16
CA LYS A 118 -0.59 6.51 2.00
C LYS A 118 0.34 6.50 3.21
N PHE A 119 -0.14 6.04 4.37
CA PHE A 119 0.66 5.96 5.59
C PHE A 119 1.38 4.63 5.76
N ILE A 120 1.18 3.65 4.85
CA ILE A 120 1.93 2.38 4.91
C ILE A 120 3.35 2.61 4.41
N PRO A 121 4.37 2.40 5.24
CA PRO A 121 5.74 2.76 4.86
C PRO A 121 6.29 1.87 3.75
N ASP A 122 7.06 2.48 2.86
CA ASP A 122 7.72 1.84 1.74
C ASP A 122 8.54 0.58 2.10
N PRO A 123 9.27 0.54 3.24
CA PRO A 123 10.00 -0.66 3.67
C PRO A 123 9.09 -1.88 3.90
N VAL A 124 7.87 -1.67 4.38
CA VAL A 124 6.89 -2.74 4.61
C VAL A 124 6.43 -3.31 3.27
N ILE A 125 6.06 -2.43 2.32
CA ILE A 125 5.60 -2.83 0.99
C ILE A 125 6.70 -3.61 0.26
N VAL A 126 7.92 -3.09 0.22
CA VAL A 126 9.04 -3.76 -0.47
C VAL A 126 9.42 -5.08 0.21
N GLY A 127 9.49 -5.12 1.54
CA GLY A 127 9.78 -6.37 2.25
C GLY A 127 8.74 -7.46 1.96
N PHE A 128 7.47 -7.07 1.97
CA PHE A 128 6.34 -7.92 1.66
C PHE A 128 6.31 -8.41 0.20
N THR A 129 6.43 -7.52 -0.78
CA THR A 129 6.41 -7.89 -2.22
C THR A 129 7.63 -8.73 -2.61
N SER A 130 8.82 -8.42 -2.07
CA SER A 130 10.02 -9.25 -2.21
C SER A 130 9.81 -10.66 -1.63
N GLY A 131 9.19 -10.77 -0.45
CA GLY A 131 8.91 -12.04 0.18
C GLY A 131 7.94 -12.90 -0.64
N ILE A 132 6.83 -12.30 -1.12
CA ILE A 132 5.88 -12.96 -2.02
C ILE A 132 6.57 -13.43 -3.30
N GLY A 133 7.45 -12.60 -3.88
CA GLY A 133 8.23 -12.98 -5.05
C GLY A 133 9.02 -14.27 -4.83
N VAL A 134 9.67 -14.41 -3.68
CA VAL A 134 10.40 -15.64 -3.32
C VAL A 134 9.46 -16.83 -3.15
N VAL A 135 8.36 -16.66 -2.43
CA VAL A 135 7.38 -17.74 -2.18
C VAL A 135 6.76 -18.25 -3.48
N ILE A 136 6.35 -17.34 -4.38
CA ILE A 136 5.83 -17.71 -5.70
C ILE A 136 6.92 -18.41 -6.50
N TRP A 137 8.13 -17.84 -6.56
CA TRP A 137 9.19 -18.40 -7.38
C TRP A 137 9.54 -19.84 -6.97
N VAL A 138 9.65 -20.13 -5.67
CA VAL A 138 9.85 -21.51 -5.18
C VAL A 138 8.60 -22.36 -5.39
N GLY A 139 7.40 -21.82 -5.16
CA GLY A 139 6.14 -22.54 -5.32
C GLY A 139 5.88 -23.05 -6.74
N GLN A 140 6.50 -22.43 -7.74
CA GLN A 140 6.38 -22.83 -9.14
C GLN A 140 7.38 -23.92 -9.59
N TRP A 141 8.30 -24.34 -8.72
CA TRP A 141 9.31 -25.35 -9.09
C TRP A 141 8.71 -26.70 -9.49
N GLN A 142 7.63 -27.12 -8.83
CA GLN A 142 6.98 -28.40 -9.14
C GLN A 142 6.53 -28.47 -10.60
N ASP A 143 5.78 -27.46 -11.07
CA ASP A 143 5.28 -27.41 -12.44
C ASP A 143 6.37 -27.04 -13.47
N PHE A 144 7.35 -26.23 -13.07
CA PHE A 144 8.46 -25.83 -13.93
C PHE A 144 9.37 -27.01 -14.29
N PHE A 145 9.74 -27.82 -13.29
CA PHE A 145 10.60 -28.98 -13.48
C PHE A 145 9.83 -30.28 -13.78
N GLY A 146 8.49 -30.26 -13.71
CA GLY A 146 7.65 -31.45 -13.87
C GLY A 146 7.90 -32.49 -12.79
N LEU A 147 8.04 -32.04 -11.53
CA LEU A 147 8.26 -32.93 -10.39
C LEU A 147 6.99 -33.75 -10.09
N PRO A 148 7.12 -34.96 -9.52
CA PRO A 148 5.98 -35.76 -9.08
C PRO A 148 5.07 -34.98 -8.12
N GLN A 149 3.76 -35.29 -8.11
CA GLN A 149 2.86 -34.71 -7.11
C GLN A 149 3.22 -35.18 -5.70
N MET A 150 3.29 -34.24 -4.76
CA MET A 150 3.69 -34.52 -3.38
C MET A 150 2.81 -33.78 -2.38
N THR A 151 2.66 -34.37 -1.19
CA THR A 151 2.10 -33.66 -0.04
C THR A 151 3.13 -32.66 0.47
N MET A 152 2.97 -31.41 0.03
CA MET A 152 3.84 -30.31 0.43
C MET A 152 3.71 -30.01 1.92
N GLY A 153 4.86 -29.80 2.59
CA GLY A 153 4.90 -29.37 3.99
C GLY A 153 4.15 -28.05 4.22
N LYS A 154 3.70 -27.82 5.45
CA LYS A 154 2.87 -26.65 5.78
C LYS A 154 3.65 -25.34 5.59
N TYR A 155 4.90 -25.31 6.04
CA TYR A 155 5.75 -24.11 6.02
C TYR A 155 6.69 -24.08 4.82
N PHE A 156 7.06 -22.87 4.38
CA PHE A 156 7.95 -22.65 3.24
C PHE A 156 9.25 -23.47 3.30
N HIS A 157 9.93 -23.49 4.44
CA HIS A 157 11.20 -24.22 4.59
C HIS A 157 11.04 -25.73 4.37
N GLN A 158 9.90 -26.31 4.75
CA GLN A 158 9.60 -27.73 4.53
C GLN A 158 9.35 -27.99 3.05
N LYS A 159 8.56 -27.13 2.39
CA LYS A 159 8.31 -27.20 0.94
C LYS A 159 9.61 -27.11 0.15
N LEU A 160 10.45 -26.12 0.47
CA LEU A 160 11.74 -25.92 -0.18
C LEU A 160 12.65 -27.15 -0.03
N TRP A 161 12.72 -27.72 1.18
CA TRP A 161 13.53 -28.91 1.43
C TRP A 161 13.03 -30.13 0.63
N GLN A 162 11.72 -30.36 0.58
CA GLN A 162 11.12 -31.44 -0.21
C GLN A 162 11.36 -31.25 -1.72
N LEU A 163 11.20 -30.03 -2.22
CA LEU A 163 11.48 -29.70 -3.63
C LEU A 163 12.95 -29.97 -3.99
N LEU A 164 13.88 -29.60 -3.10
CA LEU A 164 15.31 -29.86 -3.30
C LEU A 164 15.63 -31.36 -3.34
N GLN A 165 15.02 -32.16 -2.47
CA GLN A 165 15.21 -33.62 -2.46
C GLN A 165 14.69 -34.29 -3.73
N ASN A 166 13.64 -33.75 -4.34
CA ASN A 166 12.99 -34.33 -5.51
C ASN A 166 13.49 -33.75 -6.84
N LEU A 167 14.32 -32.70 -6.79
CA LEU A 167 14.91 -32.09 -7.98
C LEU A 167 15.63 -33.10 -8.91
N PRO A 168 16.32 -34.16 -8.41
CA PRO A 168 16.88 -35.20 -9.27
C PRO A 168 15.86 -35.97 -10.12
N HIS A 169 14.57 -35.95 -9.73
CA HIS A 169 13.46 -36.58 -10.45
C HIS A 169 12.75 -35.63 -11.43
N LEU A 170 13.43 -34.57 -11.87
CA LEU A 170 12.86 -33.63 -12.84
C LEU A 170 12.52 -34.31 -14.17
N HIS A 171 11.41 -33.89 -14.77
CA HIS A 171 11.00 -34.32 -16.09
C HIS A 171 11.67 -33.42 -17.13
N LEU A 172 12.60 -33.99 -17.91
CA LEU A 172 13.47 -33.25 -18.81
C LEU A 172 12.66 -32.47 -19.86
N THR A 173 11.66 -33.09 -20.47
CA THR A 173 10.83 -32.46 -21.51
C THR A 173 10.05 -31.27 -20.96
N THR A 174 9.45 -31.42 -19.77
CA THR A 174 8.73 -30.33 -19.09
C THR A 174 9.66 -29.15 -18.81
N THR A 175 10.85 -29.46 -18.29
CA THR A 175 11.87 -28.45 -17.99
C THR A 175 12.34 -27.70 -19.24
N VAL A 176 12.56 -28.40 -20.35
CA VAL A 176 12.96 -27.78 -21.63
C VAL A 176 11.86 -26.86 -22.16
N LEU A 177 10.59 -27.29 -22.11
CA LEU A 177 9.46 -26.44 -22.50
C LEU A 177 9.31 -25.21 -21.59
N ALA A 178 9.57 -25.35 -20.29
CA ALA A 178 9.53 -24.25 -19.33
C ALA A 178 10.69 -23.25 -19.57
N VAL A 179 11.91 -23.73 -19.82
CA VAL A 179 13.06 -22.89 -20.17
C VAL A 179 12.81 -22.18 -21.51
N LEU A 180 12.31 -22.89 -22.52
CA LEU A 180 11.91 -22.28 -23.80
C LEU A 180 10.87 -21.17 -23.58
N SER A 181 9.89 -21.40 -22.71
CA SER A 181 8.90 -20.39 -22.34
C SER A 181 9.57 -19.13 -21.76
N ILE A 182 10.52 -19.28 -20.83
CA ILE A 182 11.29 -18.15 -20.28
C ILE A 182 12.05 -17.40 -21.39
N LEU A 183 12.73 -18.12 -22.28
CA LEU A 183 13.46 -17.53 -23.38
C LEU A 183 12.51 -16.71 -24.28
N LEU A 184 11.36 -17.26 -24.64
CA LEU A 184 10.35 -16.55 -25.41
C LEU A 184 9.84 -15.31 -24.69
N VAL A 185 9.58 -15.39 -23.37
CA VAL A 185 9.14 -14.24 -22.57
C VAL A 185 10.17 -13.11 -22.57
N ILE A 186 11.45 -13.44 -22.42
CA ILE A 186 12.54 -12.45 -22.30
C ILE A 186 12.94 -11.87 -23.66
N PHE A 187 13.04 -12.71 -24.70
CA PHE A 187 13.60 -12.32 -25.98
C PHE A 187 12.56 -11.77 -26.96
N THR A 188 11.30 -12.20 -26.91
CA THR A 188 10.30 -11.72 -27.88
C THR A 188 10.12 -10.21 -27.87
N PRO A 189 10.01 -9.52 -26.71
CA PRO A 189 9.89 -8.06 -26.68
C PRO A 189 11.15 -7.33 -27.20
N LYS A 190 12.28 -8.01 -27.34
CA LYS A 190 13.53 -7.44 -27.87
C LYS A 190 13.62 -7.50 -29.40
N ILE A 191 12.84 -8.36 -30.04
CA ILE A 191 12.86 -8.54 -31.51
C ILE A 191 12.22 -7.32 -32.19
N PRO A 192 12.89 -6.69 -33.18
CA PRO A 192 12.29 -5.63 -33.99
C PRO A 192 11.01 -6.14 -34.68
N GLY A 193 9.87 -5.48 -34.44
CA GLY A 193 8.55 -5.88 -34.95
C GLY A 193 7.62 -6.48 -33.88
N LEU A 194 8.14 -7.28 -32.94
CA LEU A 194 7.33 -7.90 -31.87
C LEU A 194 7.37 -7.13 -30.55
N ARG A 195 8.01 -5.95 -30.51
CA ARG A 195 8.16 -5.12 -29.29
C ARG A 195 6.84 -4.76 -28.60
N ARG A 196 5.72 -4.74 -29.34
CA ARG A 196 4.38 -4.43 -28.80
C ARG A 196 3.67 -5.63 -28.21
N VAL A 197 4.13 -6.86 -28.51
CA VAL A 197 3.52 -8.09 -28.04
C VAL A 197 4.20 -8.53 -26.74
N PRO A 198 3.47 -8.66 -25.62
CA PRO A 198 4.05 -9.16 -24.38
C PRO A 198 4.55 -10.60 -24.54
N GLY A 199 5.77 -10.88 -24.06
CA GLY A 199 6.45 -12.15 -24.31
C GLY A 199 5.72 -13.40 -23.77
N PHE A 200 4.79 -13.23 -22.82
CA PHE A 200 3.94 -14.31 -22.31
C PHE A 200 3.03 -14.92 -23.37
N LEU A 201 2.60 -14.15 -24.38
CA LEU A 201 1.69 -14.63 -25.43
C LEU A 201 2.38 -15.56 -26.43
N PRO A 202 3.52 -15.18 -27.04
CA PRO A 202 4.31 -16.10 -27.85
C PRO A 202 4.71 -17.36 -27.09
N ALA A 203 5.11 -17.22 -25.82
CA ALA A 203 5.44 -18.38 -24.99
C ALA A 203 4.26 -19.34 -24.86
N LEU A 204 3.08 -18.83 -24.49
CA LEU A 204 1.85 -19.62 -24.39
C LEU A 204 1.52 -20.31 -25.71
N ILE A 205 1.48 -19.57 -26.83
CA ILE A 205 1.07 -20.10 -28.13
C ILE A 205 2.06 -21.16 -28.63
N VAL A 206 3.36 -20.86 -28.63
CA VAL A 206 4.38 -21.75 -29.18
C VAL A 206 4.45 -23.04 -28.38
N VAL A 207 4.53 -22.95 -27.05
CA VAL A 207 4.71 -24.14 -26.21
C VAL A 207 3.44 -24.99 -26.14
N THR A 208 2.25 -24.37 -26.16
CA THR A 208 0.98 -25.11 -26.30
C THR A 208 0.90 -25.81 -27.65
N THR A 209 1.32 -25.16 -28.73
CA THR A 209 1.33 -25.77 -30.07
C THR A 209 2.29 -26.94 -30.15
N LEU A 210 3.49 -26.81 -29.58
CA LEU A 210 4.46 -27.91 -29.50
C LEU A 210 3.89 -29.09 -28.72
N GLN A 211 3.29 -28.85 -27.55
CA GLN A 211 2.65 -29.93 -26.79
C GLN A 211 1.49 -30.56 -27.55
N ALA A 212 0.66 -29.76 -28.22
CA ALA A 212 -0.51 -30.28 -28.94
C ALA A 212 -0.13 -31.15 -30.15
N ILE A 213 0.95 -30.80 -30.86
CA ILE A 213 1.41 -31.54 -32.06
C ILE A 213 2.20 -32.79 -31.68
N PHE A 214 3.16 -32.65 -30.76
CA PHE A 214 4.09 -33.74 -30.43
C PHE A 214 3.59 -34.65 -29.30
N ASN A 215 2.60 -34.19 -28.52
CA ASN A 215 1.98 -34.90 -27.41
C ASN A 215 3.01 -35.56 -26.48
N PHE A 216 3.99 -34.78 -26.00
CA PHE A 216 5.05 -35.28 -25.15
C PHE A 216 4.47 -35.96 -23.90
N GLU A 217 4.86 -37.22 -23.68
CA GLU A 217 4.44 -37.98 -22.51
C GLU A 217 4.93 -37.32 -21.21
N GLY A 218 4.14 -37.42 -20.14
CA GLY A 218 4.49 -36.89 -18.82
C GLY A 218 4.37 -35.37 -18.65
N VAL A 219 4.06 -34.62 -19.72
CA VAL A 219 3.83 -33.16 -19.60
C VAL A 219 2.42 -32.89 -19.08
N ALA A 220 2.34 -32.37 -17.85
CA ALA A 220 1.07 -31.96 -17.25
C ALA A 220 0.47 -30.76 -18.00
N THR A 221 -0.81 -30.88 -18.37
CA THR A 221 -1.59 -29.84 -19.05
C THR A 221 -2.83 -29.46 -18.24
N ILE A 222 -3.48 -28.35 -18.60
CA ILE A 222 -4.79 -27.99 -18.01
C ILE A 222 -5.80 -29.13 -18.21
N GLY A 223 -5.77 -29.78 -19.37
CA GLY A 223 -6.62 -30.94 -19.66
C GLY A 223 -6.40 -32.10 -18.71
N SER A 224 -5.13 -32.52 -18.55
CA SER A 224 -4.80 -33.70 -17.74
C SER A 224 -4.98 -33.48 -16.23
N VAL A 225 -4.78 -32.25 -15.74
CA VAL A 225 -4.82 -31.95 -14.30
C VAL A 225 -6.18 -31.41 -13.84
N PHE A 226 -6.85 -30.60 -14.66
CA PHE A 226 -8.08 -29.91 -14.27
C PHE A 226 -9.32 -30.36 -15.05
N GLY A 227 -9.16 -31.23 -16.06
CA GLY A 227 -10.27 -31.69 -16.91
C GLY A 227 -10.68 -30.68 -17.99
N GLY A 228 -9.85 -29.66 -18.26
CA GLY A 228 -10.14 -28.58 -19.19
C GLY A 228 -10.78 -27.35 -18.54
N ILE A 229 -11.34 -26.48 -19.37
CA ILE A 229 -12.05 -25.26 -18.93
C ILE A 229 -13.51 -25.37 -19.40
N PRO A 230 -14.50 -25.24 -18.50
CA PRO A 230 -15.90 -25.27 -18.90
C PRO A 230 -16.22 -24.12 -19.86
N GLN A 231 -17.04 -24.40 -20.87
CA GLN A 231 -17.53 -23.40 -21.83
C GLN A 231 -18.73 -22.60 -21.30
N ASP A 232 -19.14 -22.85 -20.06
CA ASP A 232 -20.28 -22.18 -19.46
C ASP A 232 -19.92 -20.77 -19.01
N LEU A 233 -20.90 -19.88 -19.14
CA LEU A 233 -20.84 -18.56 -18.52
C LEU A 233 -20.78 -18.70 -17.00
N PRO A 234 -20.15 -17.73 -16.30
CA PRO A 234 -20.14 -17.72 -14.84
C PRO A 234 -21.58 -17.77 -14.29
N SER A 235 -21.95 -18.88 -13.65
CA SER A 235 -23.27 -19.04 -13.04
C SER A 235 -23.33 -18.35 -11.69
N PHE A 236 -24.48 -17.74 -11.37
CA PHE A 236 -24.69 -17.15 -10.07
C PHE A 236 -24.85 -18.24 -8.99
N HIS A 237 -23.99 -18.23 -7.98
CA HIS A 237 -24.03 -19.12 -6.82
C HIS A 237 -23.72 -18.34 -5.54
N ILE A 238 -24.57 -18.48 -4.53
CA ILE A 238 -24.30 -17.94 -3.19
C ILE A 238 -23.56 -19.01 -2.38
N PRO A 239 -22.34 -18.76 -1.87
CA PRO A 239 -21.65 -19.73 -1.02
C PRO A 239 -22.44 -19.99 0.27
N GLU A 240 -22.28 -21.16 0.87
CA GLU A 240 -22.99 -21.50 2.10
C GLU A 240 -22.45 -20.68 3.30
N ILE A 241 -23.19 -19.64 3.67
CA ILE A 241 -22.80 -18.71 4.74
C ILE A 241 -23.38 -19.17 6.07
N THR A 242 -22.51 -19.44 7.04
CA THR A 242 -22.88 -19.71 8.44
C THR A 242 -22.18 -18.71 9.37
N ALA A 243 -22.80 -18.41 10.51
CA ALA A 243 -22.24 -17.46 11.48
C ALA A 243 -20.85 -17.88 11.97
N ALA A 244 -20.62 -19.19 12.16
CA ALA A 244 -19.32 -19.73 12.54
C ALA A 244 -18.25 -19.44 11.49
N ARG A 245 -18.55 -19.66 10.20
CA ARG A 245 -17.63 -19.36 9.09
C ARG A 245 -17.34 -17.87 8.97
N LEU A 246 -18.33 -17.02 9.17
CA LEU A 246 -18.12 -15.57 9.17
C LEU A 246 -17.10 -15.19 10.24
N ILE A 247 -17.27 -15.64 11.49
CA ILE A 247 -16.34 -15.33 12.60
C ILE A 247 -14.93 -15.83 12.29
N GLU A 248 -14.80 -17.06 11.79
CA GLU A 248 -13.51 -17.68 11.45
C GLU A 248 -12.76 -16.94 10.33
N LEU A 249 -13.51 -16.34 9.38
CA LEU A 249 -12.96 -15.71 8.18
C LEU A 249 -12.80 -14.18 8.30
N ILE A 250 -13.14 -13.54 9.43
CA ILE A 250 -12.94 -12.10 9.64
C ILE A 250 -11.48 -11.71 9.42
N GLY A 251 -10.53 -12.46 10.00
CA GLY A 251 -9.10 -12.19 9.87
C GLY A 251 -8.63 -12.25 8.42
N PRO A 252 -8.81 -13.40 7.73
CA PRO A 252 -8.52 -13.53 6.30
C PRO A 252 -9.18 -12.46 5.42
N ALA A 253 -10.46 -12.16 5.64
CA ALA A 253 -11.20 -11.15 4.90
C ALA A 253 -10.59 -9.75 5.07
N PHE A 254 -10.22 -9.39 6.29
CA PHE A 254 -9.55 -8.12 6.56
C PHE A 254 -8.21 -8.03 5.83
N THR A 255 -7.42 -9.10 5.81
CA THR A 255 -6.14 -9.10 5.09
C THR A 255 -6.32 -8.99 3.58
N ILE A 256 -7.28 -9.72 3.00
CA ILE A 256 -7.64 -9.58 1.57
C ILE A 256 -8.06 -8.13 1.28
N ALA A 257 -8.90 -7.52 2.13
CA ALA A 257 -9.35 -6.15 1.95
C ALA A 257 -8.19 -5.15 2.00
N MET A 258 -7.34 -5.23 3.03
CA MET A 258 -6.20 -4.32 3.19
C MET A 258 -5.22 -4.45 2.03
N LEU A 259 -4.81 -5.68 1.69
CA LEU A 259 -3.89 -5.92 0.59
C LEU A 259 -4.49 -5.50 -0.76
N GLY A 260 -5.77 -5.81 -0.98
CA GLY A 260 -6.51 -5.40 -2.18
C GLY A 260 -6.60 -3.88 -2.31
N ALA A 261 -6.82 -3.17 -1.21
CA ALA A 261 -6.85 -1.72 -1.18
C ALA A 261 -5.47 -1.12 -1.51
N ILE A 262 -4.41 -1.65 -0.92
CA ILE A 262 -3.02 -1.19 -1.14
C ILE A 262 -2.63 -1.35 -2.61
N GLU A 263 -2.73 -2.57 -3.14
CA GLU A 263 -2.35 -2.88 -4.52
C GLU A 263 -3.18 -2.09 -5.52
N SER A 264 -4.49 -1.95 -5.27
CA SER A 264 -5.37 -1.18 -6.13
C SER A 264 -4.97 0.29 -6.18
N LEU A 265 -4.71 0.92 -5.03
CA LEU A 265 -4.33 2.33 -4.99
C LEU A 265 -2.90 2.57 -5.51
N LEU A 266 -1.96 1.66 -5.26
CA LEU A 266 -0.63 1.72 -5.86
C LEU A 266 -0.71 1.62 -7.39
N SER A 267 -1.53 0.71 -7.90
CA SER A 267 -1.79 0.60 -9.34
C SER A 267 -2.46 1.86 -9.90
N ALA A 268 -3.38 2.48 -9.15
CA ALA A 268 -4.01 3.74 -9.54
C ALA A 268 -2.98 4.89 -9.62
N VAL A 269 -2.06 4.97 -8.65
CA VAL A 269 -0.98 5.99 -8.62
C VAL A 269 -0.02 5.79 -9.80
N VAL A 270 0.35 4.56 -10.13
CA VAL A 270 1.18 4.27 -11.31
C VAL A 270 0.44 4.66 -12.59
N ALA A 271 -0.84 4.32 -12.70
CA ALA A 271 -1.67 4.68 -13.85
C ALA A 271 -1.75 6.21 -14.04
N ASP A 272 -1.97 6.94 -12.93
CA ASP A 272 -1.99 8.40 -12.91
C ASP A 272 -0.67 9.01 -13.39
N GLY A 273 0.46 8.47 -12.92
CA GLY A 273 1.78 8.92 -13.36
C GLY A 273 2.05 8.65 -14.85
N MET A 274 1.57 7.53 -15.38
CA MET A 274 1.74 7.18 -16.80
C MET A 274 0.83 7.98 -17.73
N ALA A 275 -0.39 8.31 -17.28
CA ALA A 275 -1.40 8.98 -18.10
C ALA A 275 -1.51 10.49 -17.84
N GLY A 276 -0.86 11.01 -16.81
CA GLY A 276 -0.98 12.41 -16.38
C GLY A 276 -2.34 12.74 -15.78
N THR A 277 -2.99 11.76 -15.12
CA THR A 277 -4.34 11.90 -14.55
C THR A 277 -4.32 11.85 -13.02
N ARG A 278 -5.51 11.96 -12.40
CA ARG A 278 -5.70 11.74 -10.97
C ARG A 278 -6.91 10.85 -10.72
N HIS A 279 -6.76 9.83 -9.90
CA HIS A 279 -7.84 8.97 -9.42
C HIS A 279 -8.49 9.52 -8.14
N ASP A 280 -9.67 9.00 -7.83
CA ASP A 280 -10.36 9.18 -6.55
C ASP A 280 -10.16 7.91 -5.71
N SER A 281 -9.33 7.98 -4.65
CA SER A 281 -8.96 6.81 -3.86
C SER A 281 -10.15 6.16 -3.15
N ASN A 282 -11.12 6.95 -2.70
CA ASN A 282 -12.30 6.40 -2.01
C ASN A 282 -13.23 5.70 -2.99
N GLN A 283 -13.43 6.29 -4.17
CA GLN A 283 -14.19 5.66 -5.23
C GLN A 283 -13.52 4.37 -5.73
N GLU A 284 -12.19 4.32 -5.75
CA GLU A 284 -11.47 3.11 -6.11
C GLU A 284 -11.75 1.99 -5.10
N LEU A 285 -11.73 2.26 -3.79
CA LEU A 285 -12.11 1.27 -2.78
C LEU A 285 -13.56 0.79 -2.95
N ILE A 286 -14.48 1.70 -3.30
CA ILE A 286 -15.88 1.32 -3.59
C ILE A 286 -15.95 0.37 -4.79
N GLY A 287 -15.28 0.70 -5.91
CA GLY A 287 -15.26 -0.15 -7.10
C GLY A 287 -14.65 -1.52 -6.84
N GLN A 288 -13.56 -1.57 -6.07
CA GLN A 288 -12.95 -2.84 -5.62
C GLN A 288 -13.89 -3.62 -4.70
N GLY A 289 -14.61 -2.96 -3.80
CA GLY A 289 -15.58 -3.58 -2.92
C GLY A 289 -16.72 -4.25 -3.68
N ILE A 290 -17.31 -3.55 -4.66
CA ILE A 290 -18.34 -4.09 -5.56
C ILE A 290 -17.80 -5.31 -6.31
N ALA A 291 -16.59 -5.20 -6.87
CA ALA A 291 -15.97 -6.28 -7.61
C ALA A 291 -15.71 -7.52 -6.76
N ASN A 292 -15.23 -7.35 -5.53
CA ASN A 292 -14.94 -8.45 -4.60
C ASN A 292 -16.19 -9.03 -3.92
N ILE A 293 -17.32 -8.33 -3.93
CA ILE A 293 -18.62 -8.94 -3.57
C ILE A 293 -19.15 -9.77 -4.74
N ALA A 294 -19.07 -9.25 -5.96
CA ALA A 294 -19.64 -9.90 -7.13
C ALA A 294 -18.83 -11.11 -7.61
N ALA A 295 -17.50 -11.02 -7.66
CA ALA A 295 -16.67 -12.09 -8.24
C ALA A 295 -16.90 -13.47 -7.58
N PRO A 296 -16.96 -13.60 -6.24
CA PRO A 296 -17.29 -14.87 -5.58
C PRO A 296 -18.67 -15.43 -5.95
N LEU A 297 -19.66 -14.55 -6.16
CA LEU A 297 -21.02 -14.95 -6.54
C LEU A 297 -21.09 -15.55 -7.95
N PHE A 298 -20.06 -15.34 -8.76
CA PHE A 298 -19.91 -15.89 -10.11
C PHE A 298 -18.78 -16.93 -10.19
N GLY A 299 -18.43 -17.56 -9.06
CA GLY A 299 -17.42 -18.63 -8.99
C GLY A 299 -15.96 -18.14 -9.00
N GLY A 300 -15.74 -16.82 -9.03
CA GLY A 300 -14.43 -16.20 -8.89
C GLY A 300 -13.96 -16.09 -7.42
N PHE A 301 -12.93 -15.29 -7.20
CA PHE A 301 -12.29 -15.02 -5.92
C PHE A 301 -11.75 -13.58 -5.88
N ALA A 302 -10.89 -13.28 -4.90
CA ALA A 302 -10.35 -11.94 -4.68
C ALA A 302 -9.65 -11.34 -5.91
N ALA A 303 -9.95 -10.06 -6.15
CA ALA A 303 -9.42 -9.26 -7.23
C ALA A 303 -8.90 -7.92 -6.71
N THR A 304 -7.90 -7.38 -7.40
CA THR A 304 -7.40 -6.02 -7.16
C THR A 304 -6.92 -5.39 -8.46
N GLY A 305 -6.56 -4.10 -8.42
CA GLY A 305 -5.89 -3.42 -9.51
C GLY A 305 -4.56 -4.08 -9.86
N ALA A 306 -4.33 -4.33 -11.15
CA ALA A 306 -3.10 -4.96 -11.62
C ALA A 306 -2.22 -3.96 -12.36
N ILE A 307 -1.05 -3.65 -11.79
CA ILE A 307 -0.07 -2.71 -12.37
C ILE A 307 0.30 -3.11 -13.79
N ALA A 308 0.64 -4.39 -14.03
CA ALA A 308 1.09 -4.87 -15.34
C ALA A 308 0.00 -4.76 -16.43
N ARG A 309 -1.26 -5.08 -16.10
CA ARG A 309 -2.39 -5.00 -17.03
C ARG A 309 -2.77 -3.56 -17.31
N THR A 310 -2.76 -2.71 -16.28
CA THR A 310 -3.00 -1.27 -16.39
C THR A 310 -1.89 -0.58 -17.20
N ALA A 311 -0.63 -0.91 -16.99
CA ALA A 311 0.48 -0.39 -17.78
C ALA A 311 0.39 -0.83 -19.26
N THR A 312 0.01 -2.09 -19.50
CA THR A 312 -0.27 -2.60 -20.87
C THR A 312 -1.42 -1.83 -21.51
N ASN A 313 -2.49 -1.55 -20.77
CA ASN A 313 -3.63 -0.76 -21.24
C ASN A 313 -3.16 0.64 -21.72
N ILE A 314 -2.43 1.36 -20.87
CA ILE A 314 -1.98 2.73 -21.17
C ILE A 314 -1.00 2.73 -22.34
N ARG A 315 -0.05 1.79 -22.38
CA ARG A 315 0.94 1.68 -23.48
C ARG A 315 0.32 1.34 -24.84
N ASN A 316 -0.83 0.67 -24.85
CA ASN A 316 -1.57 0.37 -26.07
C ASN A 316 -2.64 1.43 -26.43
N GLY A 317 -2.63 2.59 -25.75
CA GLY A 317 -3.49 3.72 -26.09
C GLY A 317 -4.86 3.71 -25.38
N GLY A 318 -5.02 2.90 -24.33
CA GLY A 318 -6.18 2.98 -23.45
C GLY A 318 -6.29 4.34 -22.78
N THR A 319 -7.46 4.98 -22.90
CA THR A 319 -7.73 6.34 -22.42
C THR A 319 -9.02 6.45 -21.60
N SER A 320 -9.83 5.40 -21.56
CA SER A 320 -11.14 5.41 -20.89
C SER A 320 -11.48 4.04 -20.29
N PRO A 321 -12.52 3.98 -19.42
CA PRO A 321 -13.06 2.73 -18.90
C PRO A 321 -13.48 1.71 -19.98
N LEU A 322 -13.73 2.18 -21.21
CA LEU A 322 -14.10 1.31 -22.33
C LEU A 322 -13.06 0.21 -22.56
N ALA A 323 -11.76 0.49 -22.38
CA ALA A 323 -10.73 -0.53 -22.55
C ALA A 323 -10.88 -1.68 -21.54
N GLY A 324 -11.28 -1.39 -20.30
CA GLY A 324 -11.56 -2.41 -19.29
C GLY A 324 -12.81 -3.23 -19.57
N ILE A 325 -13.85 -2.58 -20.10
CA ILE A 325 -15.07 -3.28 -20.55
C ILE A 325 -14.75 -4.22 -21.73
N VAL A 326 -14.01 -3.73 -22.73
CA VAL A 326 -13.56 -4.55 -23.87
C VAL A 326 -12.64 -5.68 -23.42
N HIS A 327 -11.78 -5.45 -22.43
CA HIS A 327 -10.97 -6.49 -21.80
C HIS A 327 -11.82 -7.64 -21.23
N ALA A 328 -12.86 -7.31 -20.44
CA ALA A 328 -13.77 -8.31 -19.89
C ALA A 328 -14.54 -9.06 -20.98
N LEU A 329 -15.03 -8.34 -22.00
CA LEU A 329 -15.70 -8.96 -23.16
C LEU A 329 -14.76 -9.86 -23.95
N THR A 330 -13.50 -9.46 -24.15
CA THR A 330 -12.50 -10.26 -24.86
C THR A 330 -12.24 -11.57 -24.12
N LEU A 331 -12.07 -11.51 -22.80
CA LEU A 331 -11.91 -12.73 -21.99
C LEU A 331 -13.15 -13.62 -22.06
N MET A 332 -14.35 -13.03 -21.99
CA MET A 332 -15.60 -13.79 -22.13
C MET A 332 -15.66 -14.54 -23.47
N LEU A 333 -15.34 -13.86 -24.58
CA LEU A 333 -15.32 -14.47 -25.91
C LEU A 333 -14.25 -15.57 -26.00
N ILE A 334 -13.08 -15.37 -25.41
CA ILE A 334 -12.03 -16.39 -25.36
C ILE A 334 -12.50 -17.63 -24.60
N VAL A 335 -13.18 -17.48 -23.46
CA VAL A 335 -13.74 -18.62 -22.71
C VAL A 335 -14.77 -19.36 -23.57
N LEU A 336 -15.70 -18.64 -24.21
CA LEU A 336 -16.77 -19.28 -25.00
C LEU A 336 -16.24 -20.01 -26.26
N PHE A 337 -15.25 -19.46 -26.95
CA PHE A 337 -14.82 -19.98 -28.25
C PHE A 337 -13.48 -20.74 -28.22
N LEU A 338 -12.58 -20.41 -27.31
CA LEU A 338 -11.20 -20.94 -27.27
C LEU A 338 -10.94 -21.84 -26.05
N ALA A 339 -11.89 -22.02 -25.11
CA ALA A 339 -11.71 -22.94 -23.98
C ALA A 339 -11.32 -24.38 -24.37
N PRO A 340 -11.82 -24.99 -25.47
CA PRO A 340 -11.34 -26.31 -25.92
C PRO A 340 -9.84 -26.39 -26.15
N LEU A 341 -9.24 -25.31 -26.66
CA LEU A 341 -7.81 -25.25 -26.94
C LEU A 341 -7.00 -25.15 -25.65
N ALA A 342 -7.60 -24.66 -24.57
CA ALA A 342 -6.91 -24.50 -23.29
C ALA A 342 -6.50 -25.84 -22.66
N VAL A 343 -7.18 -26.94 -23.01
CA VAL A 343 -6.87 -28.31 -22.57
C VAL A 343 -5.41 -28.68 -22.85
N HIS A 344 -4.83 -28.18 -23.95
CA HIS A 344 -3.46 -28.48 -24.35
C HIS A 344 -2.39 -27.61 -23.68
N ILE A 345 -2.78 -26.58 -22.92
CA ILE A 345 -1.82 -25.64 -22.31
C ILE A 345 -0.99 -26.38 -21.24
N PRO A 346 0.34 -26.49 -21.39
CA PRO A 346 1.19 -27.10 -20.38
C PRO A 346 1.25 -26.25 -19.11
N LEU A 347 1.25 -26.88 -17.93
CA LEU A 347 1.47 -26.16 -16.67
C LEU A 347 2.87 -25.53 -16.63
N ALA A 348 3.84 -26.14 -17.31
CA ALA A 348 5.20 -25.64 -17.48
C ALA A 348 5.27 -24.19 -18.01
N VAL A 349 4.42 -23.83 -18.98
CA VAL A 349 4.43 -22.46 -19.54
C VAL A 349 3.81 -21.47 -18.55
N LEU A 350 2.78 -21.86 -17.80
CA LEU A 350 2.20 -21.02 -16.76
C LEU A 350 3.19 -20.79 -15.60
N ALA A 351 3.92 -21.84 -15.19
CA ALA A 351 4.98 -21.76 -14.18
C ALA A 351 6.13 -20.85 -14.62
N ALA A 352 6.56 -20.96 -15.89
CA ALA A 352 7.58 -20.09 -16.48
C ALA A 352 7.13 -18.61 -16.53
N ILE A 353 5.86 -18.35 -16.85
CA ILE A 353 5.27 -17.01 -16.78
C ILE A 353 5.33 -16.48 -15.34
N LEU A 354 4.96 -17.30 -14.35
CA LEU A 354 4.99 -16.93 -12.94
C LEU A 354 6.40 -16.72 -12.39
N PHE A 355 7.43 -17.44 -12.87
CA PHE A 355 8.82 -17.13 -12.53
C PHE A 355 9.20 -15.69 -12.90
N ILE A 356 8.84 -15.26 -14.11
CA ILE A 356 9.14 -13.89 -14.58
C ILE A 356 8.31 -12.86 -13.82
N VAL A 357 7.03 -13.16 -13.54
CA VAL A 357 6.18 -12.29 -12.73
C VAL A 357 6.75 -12.16 -11.31
N ALA A 358 7.13 -13.25 -10.67
CA ALA A 358 7.74 -13.28 -9.35
C ALA A 358 9.05 -12.48 -9.31
N TRP A 359 9.91 -12.63 -10.32
CA TRP A 359 11.12 -11.83 -10.45
C TRP A 359 10.83 -10.32 -10.54
N ASN A 360 9.86 -9.93 -11.37
CA ASN A 360 9.49 -8.52 -11.53
C ASN A 360 8.83 -7.96 -10.26
N MET A 361 7.98 -8.74 -9.59
CA MET A 361 7.34 -8.37 -8.33
C MET A 361 8.31 -8.27 -7.16
N SER A 362 9.41 -9.03 -7.18
CA SER A 362 10.37 -9.04 -6.08
C SER A 362 11.05 -7.68 -5.85
N GLU A 363 11.01 -6.78 -6.85
CA GLU A 363 11.70 -5.49 -6.84
C GLU A 363 13.14 -5.56 -6.31
N ALA A 364 13.89 -6.64 -6.61
CA ALA A 364 15.18 -6.94 -5.99
C ALA A 364 16.18 -5.76 -5.98
N LYS A 365 16.19 -4.95 -7.05
CA LYS A 365 17.00 -3.72 -7.12
C LYS A 365 16.64 -2.69 -6.05
N ARG A 366 15.34 -2.52 -5.79
CA ARG A 366 14.81 -1.59 -4.80
C ARG A 366 15.05 -2.11 -3.39
N PHE A 367 14.83 -3.41 -3.16
CA PHE A 367 15.19 -4.08 -1.92
C PHE A 367 16.65 -3.82 -1.54
N ILE A 368 17.59 -4.11 -2.46
CA ILE A 368 19.02 -3.88 -2.25
C ILE A 368 19.33 -2.40 -2.02
N LYS A 369 18.64 -1.48 -2.71
CA LYS A 369 18.82 -0.04 -2.54
C LYS A 369 18.42 0.43 -1.14
N ILE A 370 17.30 -0.07 -0.61
CA ILE A 370 16.84 0.26 0.76
C ILE A 370 17.83 -0.29 1.78
N VAL A 371 18.20 -1.58 1.67
CA VAL A 371 19.17 -2.20 2.59
C VAL A 371 20.51 -1.45 2.62
N LYS A 372 20.97 -0.92 1.48
CA LYS A 372 22.26 -0.20 1.38
C LYS A 372 22.22 1.27 1.78
N ARG A 373 21.05 1.93 1.74
CA ARG A 373 20.98 3.41 1.81
C ARG A 373 19.96 3.96 2.80
N ALA A 374 19.01 3.15 3.26
CA ALA A 374 17.98 3.62 4.17
C ALA A 374 18.48 3.69 5.63
N PRO A 375 17.83 4.49 6.49
CA PRO A 375 18.06 4.47 7.93
C PRO A 375 17.96 3.04 8.50
N PRO A 376 18.72 2.71 9.57
CA PRO A 376 18.78 1.35 10.09
C PRO A 376 17.41 0.81 10.53
N ALA A 377 16.53 1.67 11.07
CA ALA A 377 15.19 1.27 11.47
C ALA A 377 14.33 0.82 10.28
N ASP A 378 14.39 1.54 9.15
CA ASP A 378 13.68 1.18 7.92
C ASP A 378 14.21 -0.15 7.35
N VAL A 379 15.53 -0.37 7.43
CA VAL A 379 16.16 -1.64 7.00
C VAL A 379 15.68 -2.80 7.87
N VAL A 380 15.62 -2.63 9.20
CA VAL A 380 15.13 -3.65 10.12
C VAL A 380 13.67 -3.99 9.85
N ILE A 381 12.81 -2.98 9.65
CA ILE A 381 11.40 -3.19 9.31
C ILE A 381 11.26 -3.98 8.01
N LEU A 382 12.03 -3.63 6.97
CA LEU A 382 12.05 -4.34 5.70
C LEU A 382 12.48 -5.81 5.87
N LEU A 383 13.57 -6.07 6.58
CA LEU A 383 14.11 -7.42 6.77
C LEU A 383 13.18 -8.30 7.60
N ILE A 384 12.56 -7.75 8.66
CA ILE A 384 11.56 -8.46 9.47
C ILE A 384 10.33 -8.78 8.62
N THR A 385 9.81 -7.81 7.88
CA THR A 385 8.63 -8.01 7.02
C THR A 385 8.90 -9.07 5.95
N PHE A 386 10.08 -9.00 5.30
CA PHE A 386 10.52 -10.00 4.33
C PHE A 386 10.66 -11.40 4.96
N GLY A 387 11.36 -11.51 6.09
CA GLY A 387 11.57 -12.78 6.78
C GLY A 387 10.27 -13.43 7.24
N LEU A 388 9.36 -12.66 7.85
CA LEU A 388 8.05 -13.16 8.26
C LEU A 388 7.19 -13.58 7.07
N THR A 389 7.27 -12.84 5.95
CA THR A 389 6.54 -13.20 4.72
C THR A 389 6.98 -14.55 4.17
N VAL A 390 8.29 -14.83 4.21
CA VAL A 390 8.85 -16.07 3.65
C VAL A 390 8.68 -17.25 4.61
N PHE A 391 8.94 -17.06 5.92
CA PHE A 391 9.09 -18.19 6.84
C PHE A 391 7.90 -18.42 7.79
N ALA A 392 7.06 -17.42 8.00
CA ALA A 392 5.93 -17.51 8.93
C ALA A 392 4.59 -17.56 8.18
N ASP A 393 3.90 -16.43 8.10
CA ASP A 393 2.56 -16.27 7.57
C ASP A 393 2.44 -14.84 7.03
N LEU A 394 1.77 -14.68 5.89
CA LEU A 394 1.63 -13.39 5.22
C LEU A 394 0.85 -12.37 6.06
N ILE A 395 -0.22 -12.81 6.72
CA ILE A 395 -1.07 -12.01 7.61
C ILE A 395 -0.21 -11.50 8.77
N VAL A 396 0.60 -12.37 9.37
CA VAL A 396 1.51 -12.00 10.47
C VAL A 396 2.54 -10.98 9.99
N ALA A 397 3.14 -11.19 8.82
CA ALA A 397 4.14 -10.29 8.26
C ALA A 397 3.62 -8.87 8.05
N VAL A 398 2.42 -8.72 7.47
CA VAL A 398 1.79 -7.41 7.25
C VAL A 398 1.48 -6.73 8.57
N ASN A 399 0.84 -7.43 9.50
CA ASN A 399 0.45 -6.87 10.80
C ASN A 399 1.66 -6.40 11.59
N VAL A 400 2.69 -7.24 11.71
CA VAL A 400 3.92 -6.90 12.43
C VAL A 400 4.66 -5.76 11.73
N GLY A 401 4.78 -5.82 10.39
CA GLY A 401 5.44 -4.78 9.60
C GLY A 401 4.79 -3.40 9.79
N VAL A 402 3.46 -3.31 9.69
CA VAL A 402 2.72 -2.06 9.89
C VAL A 402 2.81 -1.55 11.32
N ILE A 403 2.69 -2.44 12.32
CA ILE A 403 2.81 -2.05 13.74
C ILE A 403 4.21 -1.49 14.01
N LEU A 404 5.27 -2.19 13.62
CA LEU A 404 6.64 -1.73 13.83
C LEU A 404 6.90 -0.41 13.12
N ALA A 405 6.40 -0.25 11.90
CA ALA A 405 6.60 0.98 11.14
C ALA A 405 5.81 2.16 11.75
N THR A 406 4.61 1.91 12.28
CA THR A 406 3.81 2.92 13.00
C THR A 406 4.49 3.32 14.31
N LEU A 407 4.96 2.36 15.11
CA LEU A 407 5.70 2.62 16.35
C LEU A 407 7.00 3.40 16.07
N HIS A 408 7.72 3.02 15.02
CA HIS A 408 8.92 3.74 14.60
C HIS A 408 8.61 5.18 14.19
N PHE A 409 7.55 5.39 13.41
CA PHE A 409 7.09 6.72 13.03
C PHE A 409 6.70 7.57 14.24
N LEU A 410 5.93 7.02 15.18
CA LEU A 410 5.54 7.69 16.42
C LEU A 410 6.76 8.10 17.25
N ARG A 411 7.73 7.19 17.42
CA ARG A 411 8.99 7.49 18.11
C ARG A 411 9.76 8.60 17.41
N ARG A 412 9.87 8.57 16.08
CA ARG A 412 10.59 9.60 15.31
C ARG A 412 9.91 10.96 15.43
N MET A 413 8.59 11.00 15.43
CA MET A 413 7.82 12.23 15.66
C MET A 413 8.03 12.78 17.08
N ALA A 414 8.01 11.92 18.10
CA ALA A 414 8.28 12.32 19.49
C ALA A 414 9.68 12.89 19.66
N MET A 415 10.69 12.22 19.09
CA MET A 415 12.09 12.65 19.14
C MET A 415 12.41 13.87 18.26
N SER A 416 11.49 14.31 17.39
CA SER A 416 11.66 15.51 16.59
C SER A 416 11.33 16.80 17.34
N VAL A 417 10.79 16.69 18.56
CA VAL A 417 10.48 17.85 19.39
C VAL A 417 11.71 18.22 20.18
N ASP A 418 12.20 19.43 19.91
CA ASP A 418 13.32 20.02 20.61
C ASP A 418 12.83 21.21 21.44
N VAL A 419 13.15 21.18 22.73
CA VAL A 419 12.86 22.28 23.65
C VAL A 419 14.20 22.79 24.11
N ARG A 420 14.57 23.95 23.58
CA ARG A 420 15.88 24.56 23.83
C ARG A 420 15.72 25.97 24.33
N GLU A 421 16.59 26.35 25.25
CA GLU A 421 16.74 27.75 25.64
C GLU A 421 17.15 28.57 24.41
N ALA A 422 16.52 29.72 24.22
CA ALA A 422 16.83 30.60 23.11
C ALA A 422 18.29 31.06 23.22
N THR A 423 19.11 30.73 22.22
CA THR A 423 20.55 30.99 22.28
C THR A 423 20.81 32.48 22.11
N GLU A 424 21.84 33.03 22.78
CA GLU A 424 22.23 34.44 22.61
C GLU A 424 22.41 34.85 21.13
N GLN A 425 22.89 33.94 20.27
CA GLN A 425 23.03 34.23 18.83
C GLN A 425 21.70 34.35 18.08
N GLU A 426 20.68 33.57 18.44
CA GLU A 426 19.34 33.64 17.84
C GLU A 426 18.64 34.93 18.26
N LEU A 427 18.73 35.23 19.55
CA LEU A 427 18.31 36.49 20.16
C LEU A 427 18.97 37.68 19.45
N ARG A 428 20.31 37.70 19.34
CA ARG A 428 21.06 38.79 18.67
C ARG A 428 20.66 39.00 17.21
N ARG A 429 20.39 37.93 16.45
CA ARG A 429 19.96 38.05 15.03
C ARG A 429 18.56 38.67 14.90
N GLU A 430 17.64 38.29 15.78
CA GLU A 430 16.26 38.78 15.77
C GLU A 430 16.17 40.21 16.34
N PHE A 431 17.03 40.55 17.31
CA PHE A 431 17.17 41.89 17.86
C PHE A 431 17.82 42.89 16.90
N ALA A 432 18.82 42.46 16.12
CA ALA A 432 19.48 43.30 15.12
C ALA A 432 18.50 43.78 14.01
N HIS A 433 17.44 43.01 13.73
CA HIS A 433 16.44 43.40 12.73
C HIS A 433 15.40 44.39 13.26
N ASN A 434 15.21 44.48 14.58
CA ASN A 434 14.12 45.22 15.23
C ASN A 434 14.60 46.39 16.12
N GLY A 435 15.90 46.66 16.22
CA GLY A 435 16.44 47.79 16.99
C GLY A 435 16.31 47.66 18.51
N LEU A 436 16.14 46.44 19.03
CA LEU A 436 15.99 46.12 20.45
C LEU A 436 17.34 45.70 21.07
N ALA A 437 17.46 45.82 22.40
CA ALA A 437 18.70 45.48 23.12
C ALA A 437 19.22 44.07 22.83
N THR A 438 20.54 43.91 22.73
CA THR A 438 21.25 42.72 22.22
C THR A 438 21.25 41.51 23.17
N VAL A 439 20.67 41.63 24.37
CA VAL A 439 20.68 40.62 25.45
C VAL A 439 19.32 40.62 26.15
N LEU A 440 18.86 39.44 26.62
CA LEU A 440 17.66 39.34 27.45
C LEU A 440 17.85 40.13 28.76
N PRO A 441 16.82 40.82 29.28
CA PRO A 441 16.89 41.46 30.58
C PRO A 441 17.21 40.46 31.70
N LEU A 442 17.88 40.92 32.77
CA LEU A 442 18.14 40.11 33.95
C LEU A 442 16.81 39.53 34.50
N GLY A 443 16.80 38.23 34.80
CA GLY A 443 15.61 37.54 35.29
C GLY A 443 14.61 37.09 34.22
N VAL A 444 14.89 37.31 32.93
CA VAL A 444 14.05 36.84 31.82
C VAL A 444 14.70 35.63 31.14
N LEU A 445 13.93 34.55 31.00
CA LEU A 445 14.36 33.34 30.32
C LEU A 445 13.40 33.03 29.17
N ALA A 446 13.92 32.61 28.01
CA ALA A 446 13.11 32.31 26.84
C ALA A 446 13.37 30.89 26.33
N TYR A 447 12.33 30.07 26.25
CA TYR A 447 12.39 28.74 25.64
C TYR A 447 11.72 28.73 24.28
N THR A 448 12.38 28.06 23.34
CA THR A 448 11.83 27.76 22.02
C THR A 448 11.35 26.32 21.99
N VAL A 449 10.07 26.13 21.66
CA VAL A 449 9.50 24.81 21.39
C VAL A 449 9.46 24.62 19.88
N ASP A 450 10.26 23.70 19.37
CA ASP A 450 10.32 23.32 17.96
C ASP A 450 9.74 21.91 17.79
N GLY A 451 8.74 21.77 16.92
CA GLY A 451 8.06 20.50 16.66
C GLY A 451 6.67 20.39 17.31
N PRO A 452 5.94 19.30 17.00
CA PRO A 452 4.58 19.10 17.48
C PRO A 452 4.53 18.92 18.99
N PHE A 453 3.64 19.62 19.69
CA PHE A 453 3.58 19.54 21.14
C PHE A 453 2.46 18.58 21.57
N PHE A 454 2.84 17.33 21.84
CA PHE A 454 1.89 16.24 22.12
C PHE A 454 2.40 15.37 23.28
N PHE A 455 1.60 14.39 23.74
CA PHE A 455 1.97 13.51 24.87
C PHE A 455 3.42 13.00 24.84
N GLY A 456 3.93 12.61 23.67
CA GLY A 456 5.28 12.06 23.52
C GLY A 456 6.42 13.08 23.65
N ALA A 457 6.11 14.36 23.83
CA ALA A 457 7.07 15.46 23.85
C ALA A 457 7.04 16.28 25.14
N VAL A 458 6.05 16.06 26.00
CA VAL A 458 5.89 16.74 27.30
C VAL A 458 7.10 16.51 28.20
N GLU A 459 7.59 15.26 28.28
CA GLU A 459 8.71 14.92 29.15
C GLU A 459 10.00 15.69 28.79
N ASN A 460 10.22 15.98 27.50
CA ASN A 460 11.35 16.79 27.05
C ASN A 460 11.19 18.25 27.49
N PHE A 461 9.97 18.79 27.43
CA PHE A 461 9.65 20.14 27.87
C PHE A 461 9.83 20.30 29.39
N GLU A 462 9.31 19.36 30.17
CA GLU A 462 9.47 19.35 31.64
C GLU A 462 10.93 19.21 32.04
N ARG A 463 11.70 18.30 31.42
CA ARG A 463 13.14 18.16 31.68
C ARG A 463 13.92 19.43 31.32
N ALA A 464 13.58 20.09 30.22
CA ALA A 464 14.24 21.33 29.81
C ALA A 464 14.04 22.44 30.84
N LEU A 465 12.84 22.54 31.42
CA LEU A 465 12.51 23.51 32.48
C LEU A 465 13.04 23.10 33.87
N ALA A 466 13.13 21.81 34.16
CA ALA A 466 13.67 21.32 35.43
C ALA A 466 15.19 21.50 35.54
N ASN A 467 15.90 21.53 34.42
CA ASN A 467 17.34 21.72 34.37
C ASN A 467 17.79 23.19 34.45
N THR A 468 16.87 24.14 34.58
CA THR A 468 17.21 25.55 34.78
C THR A 468 17.70 25.75 36.22
N HIS A 469 18.99 26.04 36.41
CA HIS A 469 19.60 26.26 37.73
C HIS A 469 19.26 27.62 38.37
N THR A 470 18.35 28.39 37.77
CA THR A 470 17.91 29.73 38.19
C THR A 470 16.39 29.82 38.10
N GLU A 471 15.75 30.45 39.09
CA GLU A 471 14.31 30.78 39.02
C GLU A 471 14.14 32.15 38.33
N PRO A 472 13.67 32.22 37.07
CA PRO A 472 13.47 33.48 36.38
C PRO A 472 12.25 34.22 36.93
N GLN A 473 12.25 35.56 36.86
CA GLN A 473 11.07 36.38 37.14
C GLN A 473 10.05 36.27 35.99
N VAL A 474 10.54 36.13 34.75
CA VAL A 474 9.70 36.00 33.55
C VAL A 474 10.18 34.84 32.67
N LEU A 475 9.24 33.96 32.29
CA LEU A 475 9.46 32.88 31.33
C LEU A 475 8.70 33.15 30.03
N ILE A 476 9.40 33.24 28.91
CA ILE A 476 8.80 33.40 27.58
C ILE A 476 8.84 32.06 26.83
N ILE A 477 7.69 31.51 26.48
CA ILE A 477 7.57 30.28 25.69
C ILE A 477 7.24 30.65 24.24
N ARG A 478 8.11 30.26 23.32
CA ARG A 478 7.97 30.56 21.89
C ARG A 478 7.36 29.36 21.16
N LEU A 479 6.15 29.54 20.66
CA LEU A 479 5.33 28.51 20.01
C LEU A 479 5.31 28.63 18.48
N ARG A 480 6.12 29.52 17.90
CA ARG A 480 6.18 29.79 16.45
C ARG A 480 6.41 28.54 15.60
N TRP A 481 7.20 27.61 16.09
CA TRP A 481 7.56 26.38 15.39
C TRP A 481 6.72 25.17 15.82
N VAL A 482 5.65 25.39 16.59
CA VAL A 482 4.72 24.34 17.00
C VAL A 482 3.60 24.21 15.97
N PRO A 483 3.56 23.14 15.15
CA PRO A 483 2.54 22.98 14.12
C PRO A 483 1.16 22.63 14.70
N PHE A 484 1.11 21.89 15.81
CA PHE A 484 -0.11 21.55 16.52
C PHE A 484 0.18 21.20 17.99
N ILE A 485 -0.85 21.32 18.83
CA ILE A 485 -0.87 20.86 20.23
C ILE A 485 -2.02 19.85 20.45
N ASP A 486 -1.80 18.75 21.16
CA ASP A 486 -2.86 17.81 21.56
C ASP A 486 -3.41 18.11 22.97
N ILE A 487 -4.38 17.32 23.46
CA ILE A 487 -4.96 17.56 24.78
C ILE A 487 -3.95 17.35 25.90
N THR A 488 -3.05 16.38 25.77
CA THR A 488 -2.08 16.11 26.81
C THR A 488 -1.01 17.19 26.86
N GLY A 489 -0.53 17.68 25.72
CA GLY A 489 0.36 18.84 25.65
C GLY A 489 -0.29 20.11 26.20
N LEU A 490 -1.60 20.30 25.99
CA LEU A 490 -2.35 21.40 26.64
C LEU A 490 -2.37 21.25 28.15
N GLN A 491 -2.72 20.07 28.67
CA GLN A 491 -2.77 19.79 30.11
C GLN A 491 -1.39 19.99 30.76
N SER A 492 -0.34 19.46 30.16
CA SER A 492 1.01 19.64 30.71
C SER A 492 1.48 21.09 30.65
N LEU A 493 1.10 21.85 29.61
CA LEU A 493 1.36 23.29 29.59
C LEU A 493 0.61 24.01 30.71
N GLU A 494 -0.65 23.65 30.94
CA GLU A 494 -1.48 24.21 32.00
C GLU A 494 -0.88 23.93 33.39
N GLU A 495 -0.45 22.69 33.64
CA GLU A 495 0.22 22.26 34.88
C GLU A 495 1.53 23.03 35.11
N VAL A 496 2.39 23.10 34.08
CA VAL A 496 3.66 23.84 34.15
C VAL A 496 3.43 25.33 34.39
N VAL A 497 2.49 25.95 33.68
CA VAL A 497 2.13 27.36 33.87
C VAL A 497 1.62 27.59 35.28
N GLY A 498 0.73 26.74 35.77
CA GLY A 498 0.17 26.83 37.12
C GLY A 498 1.24 26.71 38.20
N ASP A 499 2.19 25.78 38.03
CA ASP A 499 3.30 25.60 38.98
C ASP A 499 4.30 26.75 38.96
N LEU A 500 4.57 27.34 37.79
CA LEU A 500 5.39 28.54 37.66
C LEU A 500 4.73 29.77 38.30
N GLN A 501 3.42 29.95 38.09
CA GLN A 501 2.66 31.05 38.70
C GLN A 501 2.59 30.94 40.22
N LYS A 502 2.48 29.72 40.78
CA LYS A 502 2.57 29.49 42.24
C LYS A 502 3.92 29.97 42.81
N ARG A 503 5.00 29.86 42.02
CA ARG A 503 6.34 30.35 42.36
C ARG A 503 6.56 31.82 42.01
N GLN A 504 5.50 32.55 41.65
CA GLN A 504 5.55 33.98 41.26
C GLN A 504 6.35 34.25 39.97
N VAL A 505 6.52 33.25 39.10
CA VAL A 505 7.12 33.43 37.77
C VAL A 505 6.04 33.88 36.78
N ARG A 506 6.26 35.00 36.09
CA ARG A 506 5.36 35.48 35.04
C ARG A 506 5.60 34.71 33.74
N VAL A 507 4.58 34.03 33.24
CA VAL A 507 4.68 33.29 31.96
C VAL A 507 4.12 34.12 30.80
N MET A 508 4.81 34.12 29.66
CA MET A 508 4.36 34.75 28.41
C MET A 508 4.42 33.75 27.26
N LEU A 509 3.40 33.76 26.38
CA LEU A 509 3.39 32.93 25.17
C LEU A 509 3.57 33.81 23.93
N THR A 510 4.39 33.35 22.99
CA THR A 510 4.67 34.10 21.74
C THR A 510 4.54 33.23 20.49
N GLY A 511 4.07 33.81 19.39
CA GLY A 511 4.15 33.20 18.06
C GLY A 511 3.23 32.01 17.81
N ALA A 512 2.22 31.76 18.65
CA ALA A 512 1.27 30.69 18.39
C ALA A 512 0.54 30.91 17.05
N ASN A 513 0.50 29.89 16.20
CA ASN A 513 -0.31 29.96 14.98
C ASN A 513 -1.81 29.88 15.32
N SER A 514 -2.68 30.27 14.39
CA SER A 514 -4.13 30.36 14.64
C SER A 514 -4.77 29.03 15.07
N ARG A 515 -4.23 27.87 14.68
CA ARG A 515 -4.75 26.56 15.11
C ARG A 515 -4.37 26.23 16.54
N VAL A 516 -3.15 26.58 16.95
CA VAL A 516 -2.65 26.39 18.32
C VAL A 516 -3.33 27.39 19.25
N GLU A 517 -3.41 28.66 18.86
CA GLU A 517 -4.08 29.72 19.62
C GLU A 517 -5.55 29.38 19.92
N ALA A 518 -6.32 28.93 18.91
CA ALA A 518 -7.71 28.52 19.11
C ALA A 518 -7.86 27.34 20.09
N LYS A 519 -6.86 26.44 20.16
CA LYS A 519 -6.84 25.34 21.12
C LYS A 519 -6.48 25.82 22.53
N LEU A 520 -5.50 26.72 22.65
CA LEU A 520 -5.11 27.34 23.92
C LEU A 520 -6.27 28.15 24.53
N GLU A 521 -7.01 28.89 23.69
CA GLU A 521 -8.20 29.64 24.13
C GLU A 521 -9.29 28.69 24.64
N LYS A 522 -9.61 27.65 23.84
CA LYS A 522 -10.62 26.66 24.22
C LYS A 522 -10.25 25.87 25.47
N ALA A 523 -8.95 25.66 25.72
CA ALA A 523 -8.45 25.00 26.92
C ALA A 523 -8.39 25.91 28.15
N GLY A 524 -8.69 27.22 28.03
CA GLY A 524 -8.62 28.16 29.14
C GLY A 524 -7.21 28.65 29.50
N ILE A 525 -6.16 28.18 28.82
CA ILE A 525 -4.76 28.53 29.12
C ILE A 525 -4.48 30.01 28.86
N ILE A 526 -5.12 30.60 27.84
CA ILE A 526 -5.00 32.04 27.57
C ILE A 526 -5.59 32.88 28.72
N GLU A 527 -6.65 32.40 29.36
CA GLU A 527 -7.26 33.06 30.51
C GLU A 527 -6.42 32.87 31.77
N LEU A 528 -5.87 31.67 31.98
CA LEU A 528 -4.94 31.35 33.08
C LEU A 528 -3.69 32.23 33.06
N ILE A 529 -3.09 32.44 31.89
CA ILE A 529 -1.88 33.26 31.70
C ILE A 529 -2.23 34.77 31.69
N GLY A 530 -3.46 35.09 31.30
CA GLY A 530 -3.93 36.45 31.06
C GLY A 530 -3.65 36.92 29.63
N ARG A 531 -4.68 37.46 28.96
CA ARG A 531 -4.61 37.90 27.54
C ARG A 531 -3.49 38.91 27.25
N HIS A 532 -3.05 39.67 28.25
CA HIS A 532 -1.97 40.66 28.12
C HIS A 532 -0.56 40.05 28.08
N ASN A 533 -0.43 38.75 28.31
CA ASN A 533 0.83 38.00 28.26
C ASN A 533 0.93 37.10 27.01
N ILE A 534 0.01 37.27 26.05
CA ILE A 534 0.00 36.57 24.77
C ILE A 534 0.41 37.54 23.67
N PHE A 535 1.47 37.22 22.93
CA PHE A 535 2.02 38.08 21.89
C PHE A 535 2.13 37.34 20.56
N LYS A 536 1.98 38.07 19.45
CA LYS A 536 2.15 37.48 18.12
C LYS A 536 3.62 37.37 17.77
N GLU A 537 4.40 38.39 18.09
CA GLU A 537 5.82 38.43 17.81
C GLU A 537 6.64 38.41 19.10
N PHE A 538 7.80 37.76 19.04
CA PHE A 538 8.68 37.63 20.20
C PHE A 538 9.23 39.00 20.67
N SER A 539 9.43 39.93 19.75
CA SER A 539 9.87 41.30 20.03
C SER A 539 8.89 42.08 20.91
N GLU A 540 7.58 41.85 20.79
CA GLU A 540 6.56 42.51 21.60
C GLU A 540 6.67 42.11 23.07
N ALA A 541 6.86 40.81 23.33
CA ALA A 541 7.04 40.29 24.69
C ALA A 541 8.29 40.86 25.36
N ILE A 542 9.39 41.01 24.61
CA ILE A 542 10.64 41.57 25.14
C ILE A 542 10.52 43.06 25.43
N ALA A 543 9.84 43.83 24.57
CA ALA A 543 9.59 45.25 24.84
C ALA A 543 8.83 45.46 26.16
N VAL A 544 7.85 44.58 26.46
CA VAL A 544 7.15 44.57 27.75
C VAL A 544 8.11 44.25 28.90
N CYS A 545 8.94 43.22 28.77
CA CYS A 545 9.92 42.86 29.81
C CYS A 545 10.91 43.99 30.10
N GLN A 546 11.40 44.69 29.06
CA GLN A 546 12.29 45.84 29.19
C GLN A 546 11.63 47.02 29.90
N SER A 547 10.36 47.29 29.58
CA SER A 547 9.61 48.37 30.25
C SER A 547 9.44 48.13 31.75
N LEU A 548 9.26 46.87 32.17
CA LEU A 548 9.12 46.47 33.57
C LEU A 548 10.44 46.62 34.32
N SER A 549 11.55 46.14 33.73
CA SER A 549 12.88 46.28 34.32
C SER A 549 13.32 47.74 34.47
N ASN A 550 12.96 48.61 33.51
CA ASN A 550 13.25 50.04 33.59
C ASN A 550 12.43 50.76 34.68
N GLN A 551 11.20 50.32 34.95
CA GLN A 551 10.37 50.88 36.03
C GLN A 551 10.89 50.49 37.43
N GLU A 552 11.35 49.24 37.61
CA GLU A 552 11.97 48.80 38.86
C GLU A 552 13.29 49.53 39.16
N ASN A 553 14.12 49.74 38.13
CA ASN A 553 15.39 50.48 38.26
C ASN A 553 15.22 51.99 38.52
N SER A 554 14.10 52.59 38.11
CA SER A 554 13.82 54.01 38.35
C SER A 554 13.16 54.28 39.72
N GLN A 555 12.65 53.25 40.41
CA GLN A 555 12.17 53.33 41.80
C GLN A 555 13.23 52.99 42.84
N SER A 556 14.36 52.39 42.44
CA SER A 556 15.42 51.90 43.35
C SER A 556 16.67 52.79 43.39
N ASN A 557 16.71 53.88 42.62
CA ASN A 557 17.71 54.95 42.76
C ASN A 557 17.10 56.15 43.52
N PRO A 558 17.45 56.38 44.80
CA PRO A 558 17.07 57.59 45.52
C PRO A 558 17.76 58.85 44.97
#